data_AF-A0A1F6RAT2-F1
#
_entry.id   AF-A0A1F6RAT2-F1
#
_cell.length_a   1.000
_cell.length_b   1.000
_cell.length_c   1.000
_cell.angle_alpha   90.00
_cell.angle_beta   90.00
_cell.angle_gamma   90.00
#
_symmetry.space_group_name_H-M   'P 1'
#
loop_
_entity.id
_entity.type
_entity.pdbx_description
1 polymer ?
#
loop_
_entity_poly.entity_id
_entity_poly.type
_entity_poly.pdbx_seq_one_letter_code
_entity_poly.pdbx_strand_id
1 'polypeptide(L)'
;MTTKTKLIRTIYLYAVALVSLIFTGIGAGTILNTGLKYYLFPEAEKKSYFDCNYQPPMAAYPSKEGTTPEQKEQIDAMIKDYKKWKEERTGDNCIRPARQNKIIDALTMLIIALPICLFHWRIIKKDKKDKEENN
;
A
#
# COMPACT_ATOMS: atom_id res chain seq x y z
N MET A 1 -17.60 -45.32 6.97
CA MET A 1 -17.97 -44.11 6.19
C MET A 1 -18.17 -44.50 4.74
N THR A 2 -19.30 -44.11 4.15
CA THR A 2 -19.56 -44.33 2.73
C THR A 2 -18.61 -43.47 1.88
N THR A 3 -18.36 -43.88 0.64
CA THR A 3 -17.56 -43.12 -0.34
C THR A 3 -18.07 -41.69 -0.52
N LYS A 4 -19.39 -41.50 -0.49
CA LYS A 4 -20.05 -40.18 -0.55
C LYS A 4 -19.68 -39.31 0.65
N THR A 5 -19.76 -39.83 1.88
CA THR A 5 -19.38 -39.07 3.09
C THR A 5 -17.89 -38.69 3.08
N LYS A 6 -17.01 -39.59 2.59
CA LYS A 6 -15.58 -39.28 2.43
C LYS A 6 -15.36 -38.14 1.44
N LEU A 7 -16.02 -38.17 0.28
CA LEU A 7 -15.91 -37.12 -0.74
C LEU A 7 -16.37 -35.75 -0.20
N ILE A 8 -17.55 -35.70 0.43
CA ILE A 8 -18.09 -34.46 1.01
C ILE A 8 -17.13 -33.88 2.05
N ARG A 9 -16.60 -34.72 2.95
CA ARG A 9 -15.61 -34.30 3.94
C ARG A 9 -14.35 -33.75 3.29
N THR A 10 -13.84 -34.42 2.26
CA THR A 10 -12.65 -33.98 1.53
C THR A 10 -12.86 -32.60 0.88
N ILE A 11 -13.97 -32.42 0.17
CA ILE A 11 -14.30 -31.11 -0.46
C ILE A 11 -14.41 -30.01 0.60
N TYR A 12 -15.11 -30.28 1.70
CA TYR A 12 -15.24 -29.34 2.81
C TYR A 12 -13.87 -28.93 3.37
N LEU A 13 -12.99 -29.90 3.65
CA LEU A 13 -11.67 -29.62 4.21
C LEU A 13 -10.80 -28.79 3.26
N TYR A 14 -10.83 -29.09 1.95
CA TYR A 14 -10.10 -28.29 0.96
C TYR A 14 -10.66 -26.88 0.82
N ALA A 15 -11.99 -26.71 0.88
CA ALA A 15 -12.62 -25.39 0.84
C ALA A 15 -12.22 -24.54 2.05
N VAL A 16 -12.28 -25.12 3.26
CA VAL A 16 -11.87 -24.44 4.49
C VAL A 16 -10.38 -24.09 4.42
N ALA A 17 -9.52 -25.03 4.03
CA ALA A 17 -8.08 -24.78 3.90
C ALA A 17 -7.78 -23.67 2.90
N LEU A 18 -8.47 -23.62 1.76
CA LEU A 18 -8.33 -22.56 0.76
C LEU A 18 -8.72 -21.20 1.33
N VAL A 19 -9.88 -21.11 2.00
CA VAL A 19 -10.34 -19.86 2.62
C VAL A 19 -9.37 -19.39 3.70
N SER A 20 -8.93 -20.30 4.58
CA SER A 20 -7.93 -19.99 5.60
C SER A 20 -6.62 -19.49 4.97
N LEU A 21 -6.14 -20.13 3.91
CA LEU A 21 -4.91 -19.72 3.21
C LEU A 21 -5.03 -18.31 2.62
N ILE A 22 -6.19 -17.96 2.05
CA ILE A 22 -6.47 -16.60 1.54
C ILE A 22 -6.36 -15.58 2.68
N PHE A 23 -7.06 -15.80 3.80
CA PHE A 23 -7.00 -14.88 4.94
C PHE A 23 -5.61 -14.76 5.54
N THR A 24 -4.85 -15.86 5.63
CA THR A 24 -3.46 -15.83 6.07
C THR A 24 -2.60 -15.02 5.13
N GLY A 25 -2.75 -15.18 3.81
CA GLY A 25 -2.02 -14.38 2.82
C GLY A 25 -2.32 -12.88 2.92
N ILE A 26 -3.60 -12.53 3.09
CA ILE A 26 -4.03 -11.14 3.28
C ILE A 26 -3.43 -10.58 4.58
N GLY A 27 -3.57 -11.29 5.70
CA GLY A 27 -3.06 -10.85 7.00
C GLY A 27 -1.53 -10.66 7.00
N ALA A 28 -0.80 -11.62 6.45
CA ALA A 28 0.65 -11.55 6.32
C ALA A 28 1.09 -10.38 5.42
N GLY A 29 0.40 -10.18 4.29
CA GLY A 29 0.63 -9.05 3.40
C GLY A 29 0.40 -7.71 4.09
N THR A 30 -0.71 -7.55 4.82
CA THR A 30 -1.01 -6.32 5.55
C THR A 30 0.06 -6.02 6.60
N ILE A 31 0.45 -7.00 7.43
CA ILE A 31 1.48 -6.79 8.46
C ILE A 31 2.81 -6.39 7.82
N LEU A 32 3.22 -7.09 6.76
CA LEU A 32 4.47 -6.78 6.06
C LEU A 32 4.42 -5.39 5.43
N ASN A 33 3.32 -5.03 4.77
CA ASN A 33 3.13 -3.73 4.14
C ASN A 33 3.23 -2.59 5.17
N THR A 34 2.46 -2.70 6.25
CA THR A 34 2.47 -1.71 7.34
C THR A 34 3.84 -1.65 7.99
N GLY A 35 4.49 -2.78 8.25
CA GLY A 35 5.85 -2.82 8.81
C GLY A 35 6.87 -2.12 7.91
N LEU A 36 6.84 -2.39 6.59
CA LEU A 36 7.72 -1.75 5.62
C LEU A 36 7.49 -0.24 5.58
N LYS A 37 6.23 0.20 5.52
CA LYS A 37 5.90 1.63 5.50
C LYS A 37 6.28 2.30 6.82
N TYR A 38 6.00 1.72 7.97
CA TYR A 38 6.27 2.32 9.26
C TYR A 38 7.78 2.42 9.58
N TYR A 39 8.54 1.35 9.37
CA TYR A 39 9.95 1.29 9.79
C TYR A 39 10.95 1.71 8.72
N LEU A 40 10.70 1.40 7.44
CA LEU A 40 11.67 1.62 6.36
C LEU A 40 11.27 2.74 5.40
N PHE A 41 9.98 2.94 5.17
CA PHE A 41 9.45 3.88 4.18
C PHE A 41 8.34 4.79 4.74
N PRO A 42 8.57 5.55 5.82
CA PRO A 42 7.53 6.33 6.49
C PRO A 42 6.91 7.40 5.60
N GLU A 43 7.64 7.87 4.59
CA GLU A 43 7.13 8.76 3.54
C GLU A 43 5.97 8.15 2.76
N ALA A 44 5.91 6.83 2.60
CA ALA A 44 4.85 6.14 1.87
C ALA A 44 3.47 6.24 2.55
N GLU A 45 3.42 6.55 3.84
CA GLU A 45 2.15 6.76 4.56
C GLU A 45 1.60 8.19 4.47
N LYS A 46 2.42 9.16 4.08
CA LYS A 46 2.11 10.56 4.37
C LYS A 46 0.99 11.17 3.53
N LYS A 47 0.84 10.78 2.25
CA LYS A 47 -0.06 11.49 1.30
C LYS A 47 -0.58 10.58 0.19
N SER A 48 -1.85 10.78 -0.17
CA SER A 48 -2.47 10.21 -1.37
C SER A 48 -2.30 11.13 -2.58
N TYR A 49 -2.46 10.59 -3.80
CA TYR A 49 -2.46 11.39 -5.04
C TYR A 49 -3.52 12.51 -5.01
N PHE A 50 -4.64 12.28 -4.32
CA PHE A 50 -5.75 13.23 -4.22
C PHE A 50 -5.43 14.45 -3.35
N ASP A 51 -4.42 14.34 -2.48
CA ASP A 51 -4.01 15.43 -1.59
C ASP A 51 -3.06 16.43 -2.27
N CYS A 52 -2.68 16.15 -3.51
CA CYS A 52 -1.80 16.98 -4.31
C CYS A 52 -2.57 18.01 -5.12
N ASN A 53 -2.05 19.23 -5.15
CA ASN A 53 -2.65 20.37 -5.85
C ASN A 53 -4.03 20.81 -5.32
N TYR A 54 -4.48 20.31 -4.15
CA TYR A 54 -5.62 20.90 -3.45
C TYR A 54 -5.18 22.18 -2.74
N GLN A 55 -5.30 23.31 -3.45
CA GLN A 55 -4.94 24.60 -2.90
C GLN A 55 -5.92 24.98 -1.77
N PRO A 56 -5.43 25.33 -0.56
CA PRO A 56 -6.29 25.89 0.46
C PRO A 56 -6.89 27.20 -0.07
N PRO A 57 -8.11 27.56 0.33
CA PRO A 57 -8.70 28.84 -0.04
C PRO A 57 -7.78 29.96 0.47
N MET A 58 -7.11 30.63 -0.46
CA MET A 58 -6.27 31.80 -0.17
C MET A 58 -7.12 33.04 -0.44
N ALA A 59 -7.34 33.87 0.58
CA ALA A 59 -7.64 35.27 0.31
C ALA A 59 -6.47 35.87 -0.49
N ALA A 60 -6.74 36.77 -1.44
CA ALA A 60 -5.69 37.52 -2.12
C ALA A 60 -4.71 38.06 -1.09
N TYR A 61 -3.39 37.96 -1.34
CA TYR A 61 -2.36 38.36 -0.38
C TYR A 61 -2.72 39.70 0.25
N PRO A 62 -3.04 39.74 1.55
CA PRO A 62 -3.43 40.98 2.21
C PRO A 62 -2.26 41.95 2.13
N SER A 63 -2.53 43.17 1.68
CA SER A 63 -1.50 44.22 1.63
C SER A 63 -0.98 44.50 3.04
N LYS A 64 0.32 44.71 3.16
CA LYS A 64 0.95 45.20 4.40
C LYS A 64 0.81 46.73 4.56
N GLU A 65 0.28 47.41 3.55
CA GLU A 65 0.04 48.85 3.59
C GLU A 65 -1.16 49.17 4.48
N GLY A 66 -1.01 50.12 5.39
CA GLY A 66 -2.08 50.54 6.30
C GLY A 66 -2.39 49.57 7.45
N THR A 67 -1.61 48.50 7.66
CA THR A 67 -1.85 47.51 8.72
C THR A 67 -1.05 47.78 10.01
N THR A 68 -1.59 47.37 11.16
CA THR A 68 -0.91 47.45 12.46
C THR A 68 0.32 46.51 12.51
N PRO A 69 1.26 46.72 13.46
CA PRO A 69 2.40 45.81 13.64
C PRO A 69 1.98 44.34 13.85
N GLU A 70 0.94 44.10 14.64
CA GLU A 70 0.41 42.76 14.93
C GLU A 70 -0.19 42.11 13.67
N GLN A 71 -0.86 42.90 12.84
CA GLN A 71 -1.40 42.43 11.56
C GLN A 71 -0.27 42.08 10.58
N LYS A 72 0.83 42.84 10.57
CA LYS A 72 2.00 42.51 9.72
C LYS A 72 2.61 41.16 10.07
N GLU A 73 2.70 40.85 11.36
CA GLU A 73 3.20 39.56 11.84
C GLU A 73 2.30 38.40 11.41
N GLN A 74 0.98 38.56 11.49
CA GLN A 74 0.02 37.56 11.02
C GLN A 74 0.11 37.34 9.50
N ILE A 75 0.28 38.41 8.72
CA ILE A 75 0.46 38.33 7.27
C ILE A 75 1.76 37.57 6.94
N ASP A 76 2.84 37.84 7.67
CA ASP A 76 4.11 37.13 7.48
C ASP A 76 4.04 35.64 7.83
N ALA A 77 3.34 35.30 8.92
CA ALA A 77 3.06 33.91 9.27
C ALA A 77 2.26 33.20 8.16
N MET A 78 1.21 33.84 7.64
CA MET A 78 0.39 33.28 6.57
C MET A 78 1.17 33.06 5.26
N ILE A 79 2.04 34.01 4.88
CA ILE A 79 2.91 33.88 3.70
C ILE A 79 3.88 32.72 3.88
N LYS A 80 4.46 32.58 5.07
CA LYS A 80 5.39 31.49 5.41
C LYS A 80 4.71 30.13 5.32
N ASP A 81 3.51 29.99 5.90
CA ASP A 81 2.75 28.75 5.88
C ASP A 81 2.33 28.37 4.46
N TYR A 82 1.96 29.36 3.62
CA TYR A 82 1.66 29.10 2.22
C TYR A 82 2.88 28.63 1.42
N LYS A 83 4.05 29.24 1.62
CA LYS A 83 5.29 28.79 0.97
C LYS A 83 5.61 27.34 1.34
N LYS A 84 5.54 27.01 2.64
CA LYS A 84 5.74 25.65 3.12
C LYS A 84 4.72 24.67 2.53
N TRP A 85 3.44 25.05 2.52
CA TRP A 85 2.40 24.26 1.88
C TRP A 85 2.74 24.01 0.40
N LYS A 86 3.11 25.05 -0.34
CA LYS A 86 3.42 24.95 -1.78
C LYS A 86 4.61 24.00 -2.03
N GLU A 87 5.66 24.10 -1.25
CA GLU A 87 6.84 23.21 -1.34
C GLU A 87 6.50 21.75 -1.05
N GLU A 88 5.60 21.50 -0.10
CA GLU A 88 5.23 20.14 0.32
C GLU A 88 4.07 19.53 -0.48
N ARG A 89 3.24 20.35 -1.13
CA ARG A 89 1.94 19.94 -1.72
C ARG A 89 1.84 20.16 -3.23
N THR A 90 2.91 20.64 -3.85
CA THR A 90 3.01 20.78 -5.30
C THR A 90 4.26 20.06 -5.84
N GLY A 91 4.29 19.83 -7.16
CA GLY A 91 5.41 19.19 -7.83
C GLY A 91 5.69 17.75 -7.37
N ASP A 92 6.92 17.30 -7.59
CA ASP A 92 7.34 15.92 -7.32
C ASP A 92 7.30 15.56 -5.83
N ASN A 93 7.55 16.52 -4.93
CA ASN A 93 7.52 16.31 -3.48
C ASN A 93 6.14 15.82 -3.01
N CYS A 94 5.08 16.27 -3.65
CA CYS A 94 3.74 15.83 -3.30
C CYS A 94 3.43 14.41 -3.77
N ILE A 95 3.90 14.05 -4.97
CA ILE A 95 3.55 12.78 -5.62
C ILE A 95 4.44 11.63 -5.14
N ARG A 96 5.65 11.94 -4.66
CA ARG A 96 6.63 10.94 -4.21
C ARG A 96 6.09 9.97 -3.13
N PRO A 97 5.44 10.43 -2.04
CA PRO A 97 4.76 9.56 -1.08
C PRO A 97 3.83 8.53 -1.72
N ALA A 98 2.96 8.97 -2.63
CA ALA A 98 1.96 8.11 -3.25
C ALA A 98 2.58 7.09 -4.22
N ARG A 99 3.67 7.45 -4.90
CA ARG A 99 4.48 6.52 -5.70
C ARG A 99 5.15 5.46 -4.82
N GLN A 100 5.77 5.88 -3.72
CA GLN A 100 6.40 4.96 -2.78
C GLN A 100 5.37 3.99 -2.20
N ASN A 101 4.19 4.47 -1.80
CA ASN A 101 3.10 3.63 -1.32
C ASN A 101 2.75 2.52 -2.31
N LYS A 102 2.51 2.86 -3.58
CA LYS A 102 2.21 1.87 -4.64
C LYS A 102 3.33 0.86 -4.85
N ILE A 103 4.60 1.29 -4.79
CA ILE A 103 5.74 0.39 -4.92
C ILE A 103 5.78 -0.58 -3.75
N ILE A 104 5.60 -0.10 -2.51
CA ILE A 104 5.59 -0.96 -1.32
C ILE A 104 4.41 -1.94 -1.37
N ASP A 105 3.24 -1.53 -1.85
CA ASP A 105 2.10 -2.41 -2.05
C ASP A 105 2.41 -3.55 -3.02
N ALA A 106 2.97 -3.23 -4.18
CA ALA A 106 3.36 -4.22 -5.18
C ALA A 106 4.46 -5.16 -4.67
N LEU A 107 5.49 -4.62 -4.00
CA LEU A 107 6.56 -5.41 -3.40
C LEU A 107 6.02 -6.37 -2.35
N THR A 108 5.11 -5.90 -1.49
CA THR A 108 4.46 -6.75 -0.48
C THR A 108 3.75 -7.94 -1.15
N MET A 109 2.96 -7.67 -2.19
CA MET A 109 2.25 -8.73 -2.93
C MET A 109 3.23 -9.74 -3.53
N LEU A 110 4.32 -9.27 -4.14
CA LEU A 110 5.34 -10.15 -4.71
C LEU A 110 6.03 -11.01 -3.64
N ILE A 111 6.41 -10.43 -2.50
CA ILE A 111 7.07 -11.16 -1.40
C ILE A 111 6.20 -12.30 -0.88
N ILE A 112 4.87 -12.11 -0.81
CA ILE A 112 3.95 -13.14 -0.35
C ILE A 112 3.59 -14.15 -1.45
N ALA A 113 3.25 -13.66 -2.65
CA ALA A 113 2.74 -14.52 -3.72
C ALA A 113 3.84 -15.34 -4.41
N LEU A 114 5.06 -14.79 -4.54
CA LEU A 114 6.14 -15.44 -5.28
C LEU A 114 6.57 -16.78 -4.66
N PRO A 115 6.80 -16.90 -3.34
CA PRO A 115 7.11 -18.19 -2.71
C PRO A 115 6.01 -19.23 -2.93
N ILE A 116 4.74 -18.82 -2.83
CA ILE A 116 3.58 -19.70 -3.05
C ILE A 116 3.57 -20.19 -4.50
N CYS A 117 3.75 -19.28 -5.46
CA CYS A 117 3.81 -19.60 -6.89
C CYS A 117 4.96 -20.57 -7.21
N LEU A 118 6.17 -20.30 -6.71
CA LEU A 118 7.34 -21.15 -6.91
C LEU A 118 7.15 -22.54 -6.29
N PHE A 119 6.53 -22.62 -5.10
CA PHE A 119 6.21 -23.89 -4.47
C PHE A 119 5.26 -24.74 -5.33
N HIS A 120 4.16 -24.14 -5.80
CA HIS A 120 3.20 -24.85 -6.66
C HIS A 120 3.82 -25.25 -8.00
N TRP A 121 4.63 -24.38 -8.59
CA TRP A 121 5.34 -24.68 -9.83
C TRP A 121 6.27 -25.90 -9.69
N ARG A 122 6.99 -26.02 -8.57
CA ARG A 122 7.85 -27.17 -8.28
C ARG A 122 7.06 -28.48 -8.17
N ILE A 123 5.90 -28.46 -7.53
CA ILE A 123 5.03 -29.64 -7.42
C ILE A 123 4.56 -30.08 -8.81
N ILE A 124 4.04 -29.14 -9.61
CA ILE A 124 3.57 -29.43 -10.97
C ILE A 124 4.68 -30.03 -11.83
N LYS A 125 5.90 -29.49 -11.72
CA LYS A 125 7.05 -30.00 -12.46
C LYS A 125 7.42 -31.43 -12.03
N LYS A 126 7.36 -31.73 -10.72
CA LYS A 126 7.61 -33.07 -10.20
C LYS A 126 6.56 -34.07 -10.71
N ASP A 127 5.28 -33.72 -10.60
CA ASP A 127 4.19 -34.59 -11.03
C ASP A 127 4.23 -34.91 -12.53
N LYS A 128 4.72 -33.97 -13.35
CA LYS A 128 4.95 -34.22 -14.79
C LYS A 128 6.08 -35.22 -15.02
N LYS A 129 7.22 -35.05 -14.33
CA LYS A 129 8.37 -35.95 -14.44
C LYS A 129 8.01 -37.38 -14.01
N ASP A 130 7.30 -37.51 -12.89
CA ASP A 130 6.89 -38.82 -12.37
C ASP A 130 5.92 -39.53 -13.33
N LYS A 131 5.11 -38.79 -14.12
CA LYS A 131 4.25 -39.38 -15.16
C LYS A 131 5.01 -39.79 -16.41
N GLU A 132 6.07 -39.06 -16.77
CA GLU A 132 6.94 -39.38 -17.92
C GLU A 132 7.83 -40.60 -17.64
N GLU A 133 8.25 -40.82 -16.38
CA GLU A 133 9.09 -41.98 -16.00
C GLU A 133 8.30 -43.29 -15.80
N ASN A 134 6.98 -43.20 -15.56
CA ASN A 134 6.10 -44.35 -15.31
C ASN A 134 5.26 -44.77 -16.53
N ASN A 135 5.53 -44.23 -17.72
CA ASN A 135 4.76 -44.42 -18.95
C ASN A 135 5.69 -44.77 -20.11
#